data_AF-A0A8C3S9T8-F1
#
_entry.id   AF-A0A8C3S9T8-F1
#
_cell.length_a   1.000
_cell.length_b   1.000
_cell.length_c   1.000
_cell.angle_alpha   90.00
_cell.angle_beta   90.00
_cell.angle_gamma   90.00
#
_symmetry.space_group_name_H-M   'P 1'
#
loop_
_entity.id
_entity.type
_entity.pdbx_description
1 polymer ?
#
loop_
_entity_poly.entity_id
_entity_poly.type
_entity_poly.pdbx_seq_one_letter_code
_entity_poly.pdbx_strand_id
1 'polypeptide(L)'
;MDAISFVLGEKTSNLRVKTLRDLIHGAPVGKPAANRAFVSMVYSEDGAEDRTFARVIVGGSSEYKINNKVVQLSEYSEELEKLGILIKARNFLVFQGAVESIAMKNPKERTALFEEISRSGELAQEYDKRKKEMVKAEEDTQFNYHRKKNIAAERKEAKQEKEEVGKRG
;
A
#
# COMPACT_ATOMS: atom_id res chain seq x y z
N MET A 1 -23.72 5.88 7.77
CA MET A 1 -22.33 5.94 7.28
C MET A 1 -21.40 5.11 8.15
N ASP A 2 -21.17 5.46 9.41
CA ASP A 2 -20.14 4.78 10.24
C ASP A 2 -20.33 3.27 10.39
N ALA A 3 -21.57 2.76 10.46
CA ALA A 3 -21.83 1.33 10.49
C ALA A 3 -21.38 0.61 9.19
N ILE A 4 -21.64 1.24 8.04
CA ILE A 4 -21.21 0.74 6.72
C ILE A 4 -19.68 0.82 6.62
N SER A 5 -19.09 1.96 6.98
CA SER A 5 -17.63 2.11 7.04
C SER A 5 -17.00 1.06 7.96
N PHE A 6 -17.60 0.82 9.12
CA PHE A 6 -17.12 -0.15 10.09
C PHE A 6 -17.11 -1.59 9.55
N VAL A 7 -18.21 -2.04 8.95
CA VAL A 7 -18.30 -3.39 8.36
C VAL A 7 -17.42 -3.54 7.12
N LEU A 8 -17.22 -2.47 6.35
CA LEU A 8 -16.27 -2.46 5.22
C LEU A 8 -14.80 -2.33 5.65
N GLY A 9 -14.50 -2.44 6.95
CA GLY A 9 -13.13 -2.57 7.44
C GLY A 9 -12.39 -1.26 7.67
N GLU A 10 -13.09 -0.11 7.71
CA GLU A 10 -12.44 1.17 8.01
C GLU A 10 -11.76 1.18 9.38
N LYS A 11 -10.68 1.97 9.46
CA LYS A 11 -9.92 2.17 10.69
C LYS A 11 -10.72 3.03 11.66
N THR A 12 -10.57 2.76 12.96
CA THR A 12 -11.25 3.49 14.04
C THR A 12 -11.05 5.00 13.96
N SER A 13 -9.86 5.45 13.52
CA SER A 13 -9.54 6.87 13.31
C SER A 13 -10.51 7.58 12.36
N ASN A 14 -11.14 6.85 11.45
CA ASN A 14 -12.06 7.39 10.45
C ASN A 14 -13.53 7.27 10.88
N LEU A 15 -13.81 6.59 11.99
CA LEU A 15 -15.17 6.33 12.50
C LEU A 15 -15.63 7.38 13.53
N ARG A 16 -14.98 8.54 13.59
CA ARG A 16 -15.29 9.64 14.53
C ARG A 16 -15.29 9.24 16.01
N VAL A 17 -14.60 8.16 16.34
CA VAL A 17 -14.43 7.62 17.70
C VAL A 17 -12.95 7.41 18.01
N LYS A 18 -12.59 7.44 19.30
CA LYS A 18 -11.21 7.19 19.73
C LYS A 18 -10.89 5.70 19.78
N THR A 19 -11.81 4.90 20.29
CA THR A 19 -11.64 3.45 20.45
C THR A 19 -12.83 2.70 19.86
N LEU A 20 -12.62 1.42 19.49
CA LEU A 20 -13.72 0.57 19.03
C LEU A 20 -14.82 0.41 20.08
N ARG A 21 -14.47 0.45 21.38
CA ARG A 21 -15.43 0.36 22.49
C ARG A 21 -16.42 1.51 22.50
N ASP A 22 -16.00 2.70 22.05
CA ASP A 22 -16.86 3.89 22.01
C ASP A 22 -17.99 3.77 20.99
N LEU A 23 -17.92 2.79 20.07
CA LEU A 23 -19.01 2.48 19.13
C LEU A 23 -20.16 1.70 19.81
N ILE A 24 -19.93 1.14 21.00
CA ILE A 24 -20.98 0.45 21.74
C ILE A 24 -21.95 1.49 22.31
N HIS A 25 -23.25 1.23 22.13
CA HIS A 25 -24.30 2.11 22.65
C HIS A 25 -24.10 2.43 24.13
N GLY A 26 -24.10 3.71 24.48
CA GLY A 26 -23.91 4.20 25.85
C GLY A 26 -22.46 4.22 26.36
N ALA A 27 -21.48 3.68 25.62
CA ALA A 27 -20.07 3.72 26.03
C ALA A 27 -19.50 5.15 26.17
N PRO A 28 -19.78 6.12 25.26
CA PRO A 28 -19.25 7.48 25.38
C PRO A 28 -19.73 8.24 26.63
N VAL A 29 -20.87 7.84 27.20
CA VAL A 29 -21.44 8.43 28.44
C VAL A 29 -21.14 7.57 29.68
N GLY A 30 -20.23 6.61 29.56
CA GLY A 30 -19.80 5.72 30.66
C GLY A 30 -20.81 4.64 31.04
N LYS A 31 -21.83 4.39 30.23
CA LYS A 31 -22.89 3.39 30.48
C LYS A 31 -23.05 2.44 29.28
N PRO A 32 -22.04 1.61 28.96
CA PRO A 32 -22.12 0.70 27.81
C PRO A 32 -23.25 -0.30 28.02
N ALA A 33 -24.11 -0.45 27.00
CA ALA A 33 -25.23 -1.38 27.04
C ALA A 33 -24.81 -2.86 26.94
N ALA A 34 -23.60 -3.11 26.42
CA ALA A 34 -23.04 -4.45 26.26
C ALA A 34 -21.50 -4.41 26.21
N ASN A 35 -20.87 -5.59 26.24
CA ASN A 35 -19.44 -5.75 26.00
C ASN A 35 -19.10 -6.17 24.56
N ARG A 36 -20.13 -6.31 23.70
CA ARG A 36 -20.03 -6.72 22.30
C ARG A 36 -21.03 -5.92 21.48
N ALA A 37 -20.65 -5.65 20.24
CA ALA A 37 -21.53 -5.12 19.20
C ALA A 37 -21.10 -5.71 17.87
N PHE A 38 -21.98 -5.79 16.89
CA PHE A 38 -21.62 -6.21 15.54
C PHE A 38 -22.44 -5.46 14.51
N VAL A 39 -21.89 -5.40 13.30
CA VAL A 39 -22.60 -4.96 12.11
C VAL A 39 -22.41 -6.04 11.05
N SER A 40 -23.50 -6.39 10.39
CA SER A 40 -23.50 -7.29 9.24
C SER A 40 -24.05 -6.58 8.00
N MET A 41 -23.42 -6.85 6.87
CA MET A 41 -23.84 -6.44 5.54
C MET A 41 -24.08 -7.69 4.72
N VAL A 42 -25.23 -7.77 4.06
CA VAL A 42 -25.53 -8.80 3.08
C VAL A 42 -25.35 -8.18 1.70
N TYR A 43 -24.50 -8.80 0.88
CA TYR A 43 -24.29 -8.45 -0.51
C TYR A 43 -24.94 -9.51 -1.39
N SER A 44 -25.83 -9.07 -2.27
CA SER A 44 -26.61 -9.92 -3.17
C SER A 44 -26.33 -9.49 -4.61
N GLU A 45 -26.11 -10.45 -5.49
CA GLU A 45 -25.89 -10.25 -6.93
C GLU A 45 -26.78 -11.24 -7.69
N ASP A 46 -27.33 -10.82 -8.83
CA ASP A 46 -28.23 -11.65 -9.62
C ASP A 46 -27.55 -12.94 -10.08
N GLY A 47 -28.09 -14.09 -9.65
CA GLY A 47 -27.57 -15.41 -10.00
C GLY A 47 -26.42 -15.92 -9.12
N ALA A 48 -26.03 -15.19 -8.08
CA ALA A 48 -25.06 -15.63 -7.08
C ALA A 48 -25.72 -15.85 -5.71
N GLU A 49 -25.08 -16.64 -4.86
CA GLU A 49 -25.49 -16.76 -3.45
C GLU A 49 -25.15 -15.47 -2.68
N ASP A 50 -26.06 -15.07 -1.79
CA ASP A 50 -25.86 -13.96 -0.87
C ASP A 50 -24.59 -14.15 -0.03
N ARG A 51 -23.74 -13.12 -0.01
CA ARG A 51 -22.56 -13.08 0.83
C ARG A 51 -22.81 -12.20 2.04
N THR A 52 -22.66 -12.77 3.23
CA THR A 52 -22.79 -12.02 4.49
C THR A 52 -21.42 -11.68 5.04
N PHE A 53 -21.13 -10.39 5.12
CA PHE A 53 -19.94 -9.83 5.75
C PHE A 53 -20.31 -9.29 7.12
N ALA A 54 -19.58 -9.66 8.17
CA ALA A 54 -19.82 -9.12 9.51
C ALA A 54 -18.53 -8.77 10.24
N ARG A 55 -18.57 -7.68 10.99
CA ARG A 55 -17.50 -7.28 11.90
C ARG A 55 -18.05 -7.16 13.31
N VAL A 56 -17.39 -7.83 14.25
CA VAL A 56 -17.83 -7.94 15.65
C VAL A 56 -16.79 -7.25 16.52
N ILE A 57 -17.22 -6.37 17.42
CA ILE A 57 -16.38 -5.78 18.47
C ILE A 57 -16.35 -6.76 19.65
N VAL A 58 -15.15 -7.16 20.05
CA VAL A 58 -14.93 -8.04 21.20
C VAL A 58 -13.86 -7.41 22.09
N GLY A 59 -14.26 -6.89 23.24
CA GLY A 59 -13.33 -6.20 24.14
C GLY A 59 -12.72 -4.96 23.46
N GLY A 60 -11.41 -4.98 23.21
CA GLY A 60 -10.68 -3.87 22.57
C GLY A 60 -10.38 -4.07 21.08
N SER A 61 -10.73 -5.23 20.52
CA SER A 61 -10.41 -5.63 19.15
C SER A 61 -11.69 -5.87 18.34
N SER A 62 -11.51 -6.28 17.07
CA SER A 62 -12.62 -6.73 16.23
C SER A 62 -12.32 -8.07 15.56
N GLU A 63 -13.34 -8.92 15.46
CA GLU A 63 -13.35 -10.16 14.70
C GLU A 63 -14.09 -9.94 13.37
N TYR A 64 -13.63 -10.60 12.32
CA TYR A 64 -14.22 -10.54 10.98
C TYR A 64 -14.87 -11.87 10.64
N LYS A 65 -16.01 -11.83 9.95
CA LYS A 65 -16.75 -13.01 9.53
C LYS A 65 -17.25 -12.88 8.10
N ILE A 66 -17.15 -13.97 7.34
CA ILE A 66 -17.80 -14.15 6.05
C ILE A 66 -18.68 -15.37 6.14
N ASN A 67 -19.96 -15.25 5.79
CA ASN A 67 -20.95 -16.33 5.86
C ASN A 67 -20.92 -17.06 7.21
N ASN A 68 -20.90 -16.27 8.29
CA ASN A 68 -20.81 -16.70 9.69
C ASN A 68 -19.52 -17.43 10.11
N LYS A 69 -18.53 -17.59 9.23
CA LYS A 69 -17.21 -18.15 9.55
C LYS A 69 -16.22 -17.05 9.91
N VAL A 70 -15.46 -17.23 10.99
CA VAL A 70 -14.42 -16.28 11.40
C VAL A 70 -13.24 -16.38 10.44
N VAL A 71 -12.80 -15.24 9.91
CA VAL A 71 -11.71 -15.12 8.96
C VAL A 71 -10.70 -14.06 9.42
N GLN A 72 -9.50 -14.08 8.86
CA GLN A 72 -8.52 -13.02 9.09
C GLN A 72 -8.87 -11.76 8.30
N LEU A 73 -8.36 -10.61 8.73
CA LEU A 73 -8.57 -9.33 8.02
C LEU A 73 -8.07 -9.41 6.56
N SER A 74 -6.96 -10.10 6.28
CA SER A 74 -6.43 -10.23 4.92
C SER A 74 -7.41 -10.92 3.98
N GLU A 75 -7.98 -12.05 4.41
CA GLU A 75 -9.00 -12.80 3.65
C GLU A 75 -10.29 -11.98 3.50
N TYR A 76 -10.69 -11.28 4.56
CA TYR A 76 -11.84 -10.37 4.53
C TYR A 76 -11.66 -9.22 3.54
N SER A 77 -10.47 -8.62 3.50
CA SER A 77 -10.12 -7.56 2.54
C SER A 77 -10.07 -8.10 1.12
N GLU A 78 -9.49 -9.27 0.89
CA GLU A 78 -9.41 -9.89 -0.44
C GLU A 78 -10.81 -10.18 -1.01
N GLU A 79 -11.73 -10.71 -0.20
CA GLU A 79 -13.10 -10.97 -0.63
C GLU A 79 -13.88 -9.68 -0.95
N LEU A 80 -13.67 -8.60 -0.20
CA LEU A 80 -14.23 -7.29 -0.53
C LEU A 80 -13.61 -6.71 -1.81
N GLU A 81 -12.32 -6.90 -2.02
CA GLU A 81 -11.62 -6.46 -3.24
C GLU A 81 -12.11 -7.20 -4.50
N LYS A 82 -12.50 -8.48 -4.39
CA LYS A 82 -13.16 -9.24 -5.48
C LYS A 82 -14.49 -8.62 -5.91
N LEU A 83 -15.17 -7.92 -4.99
CA LEU A 83 -16.40 -7.17 -5.26
C LEU A 83 -16.12 -5.73 -5.73
N GLY A 84 -14.85 -5.36 -5.95
CA GLY A 84 -14.44 -4.00 -6.33
C GLY A 84 -14.39 -3.01 -5.16
N ILE A 85 -14.53 -3.47 -3.91
CA ILE A 85 -14.51 -2.61 -2.72
C ILE A 85 -13.08 -2.54 -2.18
N LEU A 86 -12.34 -1.53 -2.62
CA LEU A 86 -10.95 -1.29 -2.21
C LEU A 86 -10.86 -0.46 -0.92
N ILE A 87 -10.85 -1.15 0.22
CA ILE A 87 -10.84 -0.54 1.56
C ILE A 87 -9.67 0.45 1.74
N LYS A 88 -8.51 0.15 1.15
CA LYS A 88 -7.32 1.02 1.21
C LYS A 88 -7.53 2.32 0.42
N ALA A 89 -8.04 2.21 -0.81
CA ALA A 89 -8.22 3.35 -1.72
C ALA A 89 -9.32 4.34 -1.29
N ARG A 90 -10.26 3.91 -0.44
CA ARG A 90 -11.33 4.77 0.13
C ARG A 90 -12.12 5.57 -0.91
N ASN A 91 -12.24 5.04 -2.13
CA ASN A 91 -12.87 5.72 -3.24
C ASN A 91 -14.42 5.69 -3.18
N PHE A 92 -15.00 4.88 -2.30
CA PHE A 92 -16.45 4.64 -2.22
C PHE A 92 -17.14 5.28 -1.00
N LEU A 93 -16.41 5.91 -0.08
CA LEU A 93 -16.97 6.58 1.11
C LEU A 93 -16.67 8.08 1.08
N VAL A 94 -17.73 8.88 0.93
CA VAL A 94 -17.64 10.34 1.04
C VAL A 94 -18.19 10.75 2.41
N PHE A 95 -17.28 11.10 3.32
CA PHE A 95 -17.65 11.69 4.61
C PHE A 95 -17.96 13.18 4.46
N GLN A 96 -18.65 13.75 5.45
CA GLN A 96 -18.85 15.19 5.50
C GLN A 96 -17.50 15.92 5.53
N GLY A 97 -17.32 16.93 4.68
CA GLY A 97 -16.04 17.64 4.50
C GLY A 97 -15.02 16.91 3.60
N ALA A 98 -15.29 15.67 3.18
CA ALA A 98 -14.36 14.94 2.30
C ALA A 98 -14.20 15.61 0.93
N VAL A 99 -15.28 16.17 0.37
CA VAL A 99 -15.25 16.89 -0.91
C VAL A 99 -14.32 18.09 -0.85
N GLU A 100 -14.41 18.90 0.20
CA GLU A 100 -13.52 20.04 0.44
C GLU A 100 -12.07 19.56 0.64
N SER A 101 -11.87 18.50 1.42
CA SER A 101 -10.53 17.94 1.65
C SER A 101 -9.86 17.44 0.37
N ILE A 102 -10.63 16.87 -0.56
CA ILE A 102 -10.14 16.41 -1.87
C ILE A 102 -9.77 17.60 -2.74
N ALA A 103 -10.57 18.66 -2.72
CA ALA A 103 -10.27 19.90 -3.44
C ALA A 103 -9.02 20.60 -2.90
N MET A 104 -8.75 20.48 -1.60
CA MET A 104 -7.60 21.08 -0.92
C MET A 104 -6.31 20.23 -1.01
N LYS A 105 -6.36 19.00 -1.57
CA LYS A 105 -5.17 18.16 -1.71
C LYS A 105 -4.11 18.82 -2.57
N ASN A 106 -2.86 18.78 -2.12
CA ASN A 106 -1.74 19.23 -2.92
C ASN A 106 -1.48 18.24 -4.09
N PRO A 107 -0.69 18.64 -5.11
CA PRO A 107 -0.43 17.77 -6.26
C PRO A 107 0.13 16.39 -5.91
N LYS A 108 1.02 16.30 -4.91
CA LYS A 108 1.61 15.01 -4.47
C LYS A 108 0.56 14.09 -3.84
N GLU A 109 -0.30 14.63 -2.99
CA GLU A 109 -1.40 13.89 -2.36
C GLU A 109 -2.43 13.41 -3.38
N ARG A 110 -2.68 14.21 -4.42
CA ARG A 110 -3.54 13.79 -5.54
C ARG A 110 -2.91 12.64 -6.32
N THR A 111 -1.61 12.72 -6.63
CA THR A 111 -0.90 11.62 -7.31
C THR A 111 -0.93 10.34 -6.48
N ALA A 112 -0.69 10.42 -5.17
CA ALA A 112 -0.77 9.27 -4.27
C ALA A 112 -2.16 8.62 -4.27
N LEU A 113 -3.23 9.42 -4.28
CA LEU A 113 -4.60 8.91 -4.40
C LEU A 113 -4.80 8.14 -5.72
N PHE A 114 -4.32 8.68 -6.86
CA PHE A 114 -4.41 7.98 -8.14
C PHE A 114 -3.62 6.67 -8.13
N GLU A 115 -2.41 6.68 -7.57
CA GLU A 115 -1.53 5.51 -7.48
C GLU A 115 -2.13 4.39 -6.63
N GLU A 116 -2.85 4.74 -5.57
CA GLU A 116 -3.58 3.80 -4.72
C GLU A 116 -4.79 3.20 -5.46
N ILE A 117 -5.55 4.01 -6.20
CA ILE A 117 -6.68 3.55 -7.01
C ILE A 117 -6.22 2.62 -8.14
N SER A 118 -5.11 2.94 -8.80
CA SER A 118 -4.54 2.11 -9.87
C SER A 118 -3.79 0.88 -9.36
N ARG A 119 -3.64 0.72 -8.03
CA ARG A 119 -2.83 -0.31 -7.37
C ARG A 119 -1.35 -0.30 -7.78
N SER A 120 -0.88 0.74 -8.47
CA SER A 120 0.52 0.80 -8.94
C SER A 120 1.51 0.98 -7.79
N GLY A 121 1.06 1.48 -6.63
CA GLY A 121 1.89 1.61 -5.44
C GLY A 121 2.40 0.28 -4.88
N GLU A 122 1.75 -0.85 -5.19
CA GLU A 122 2.23 -2.18 -4.79
C GLU A 122 3.59 -2.53 -5.42
N LEU A 123 3.87 -1.97 -6.60
CA LEU A 123 5.11 -2.19 -7.35
C LEU A 123 6.22 -1.20 -6.97
N ALA A 124 5.95 -0.21 -6.12
CA ALA A 124 6.91 0.85 -5.80
C ALA A 124 8.22 0.32 -5.22
N GLN A 125 8.13 -0.66 -4.29
CA GLN A 125 9.32 -1.27 -3.68
C GLN A 125 10.15 -2.05 -4.70
N GLU A 126 9.50 -2.77 -5.60
CA GLU A 126 10.18 -3.50 -6.66
C GLU A 126 10.84 -2.54 -7.65
N TYR A 127 10.13 -1.47 -8.06
CA TYR A 127 10.66 -0.42 -8.91
C TYR A 127 11.92 0.22 -8.31
N ASP A 128 11.87 0.62 -7.04
CA ASP A 128 13.02 1.24 -6.35
C ASP A 128 14.20 0.29 -6.24
N LYS A 129 13.95 -1.00 -6.00
CA LYS A 129 14.99 -2.02 -5.98
C LYS A 129 15.65 -2.15 -7.35
N ARG A 130 14.87 -2.31 -8.41
CA ARG A 130 15.37 -2.44 -9.79
C ARG A 130 16.12 -1.19 -10.24
N LYS A 131 15.63 -0.01 -9.87
CA LYS A 131 16.30 1.27 -10.15
C LYS A 131 17.68 1.34 -9.49
N LYS A 132 17.80 0.93 -8.23
CA LYS A 132 19.10 0.88 -7.53
C LYS A 132 20.06 -0.11 -8.18
N GLU A 133 19.57 -1.29 -8.56
CA GLU A 133 20.37 -2.30 -9.27
C GLU A 133 20.87 -1.78 -10.63
N MET A 134 20.00 -1.10 -11.38
CA MET A 134 20.34 -0.48 -12.67
C MET A 134 21.42 0.60 -12.51
N VAL A 135 21.24 1.55 -11.60
CA VAL A 135 22.22 2.63 -11.35
C VAL A 135 23.58 2.05 -10.97
N LYS A 136 23.60 1.05 -10.09
CA LYS A 136 24.85 0.37 -9.70
C LYS A 136 25.54 -0.29 -10.91
N ALA A 137 24.77 -0.97 -11.77
CA ALA A 137 25.30 -1.60 -12.96
C ALA A 137 25.87 -0.58 -13.97
N GLU A 138 25.24 0.59 -14.10
CA GLU A 138 25.73 1.71 -14.91
C GLU A 138 27.05 2.26 -14.36
N GLU A 139 27.13 2.50 -13.05
CA GLU A 139 28.34 2.96 -12.35
C GLU A 139 29.50 1.96 -12.53
N ASP A 140 29.25 0.66 -12.33
CA ASP A 140 30.24 -0.39 -12.51
C ASP A 140 30.72 -0.48 -13.98
N THR A 141 29.81 -0.31 -14.94
CA THR A 141 30.15 -0.32 -16.37
C THR A 141 31.03 0.88 -16.74
N GLN A 142 30.67 2.06 -16.26
CA GLN A 142 31.45 3.28 -16.50
C GLN A 142 32.83 3.17 -15.86
N PHE A 143 32.92 2.68 -14.63
CA PHE A 143 34.19 2.45 -13.94
C PHE A 143 35.09 1.46 -14.70
N ASN A 144 34.54 0.32 -15.12
CA ASN A 144 35.28 -0.69 -15.88
C ASN A 144 35.73 -0.16 -17.25
N TYR A 145 34.92 0.65 -17.92
CA TYR A 145 35.29 1.30 -19.17
C TYR A 145 36.48 2.27 -18.98
N HIS A 146 36.44 3.13 -17.97
CA HIS A 146 37.56 4.02 -17.63
C HIS A 146 38.83 3.23 -17.29
N ARG A 147 38.70 2.18 -16.48
CA ARG A 147 39.83 1.30 -16.15
C ARG A 147 40.45 0.66 -17.39
N LYS A 148 39.62 0.14 -18.30
CA LYS A 148 40.07 -0.44 -19.58
C LYS A 148 40.82 0.59 -20.44
N LYS A 149 40.31 1.82 -20.51
CA LYS A 149 40.94 2.91 -21.26
C LYS A 149 42.31 3.27 -20.68
N ASN A 150 42.45 3.34 -19.36
CA ASN A 150 43.72 3.61 -18.69
C ASN A 150 44.75 2.51 -18.97
N ILE A 151 44.36 1.23 -18.81
CA ILE A 151 45.24 0.09 -19.11
C ILE A 151 45.68 0.09 -20.59
N ALA A 152 44.79 0.47 -21.51
CA ALA A 152 45.14 0.58 -22.93
C ALA A 152 46.15 1.71 -23.21
N ALA A 153 46.04 2.84 -22.50
CA ALA A 153 46.99 3.95 -22.60
C ALA A 153 48.37 3.54 -22.04
N GLU A 154 48.42 2.96 -20.84
CA GLU A 154 49.66 2.45 -20.23
C GLU A 154 50.37 1.42 -21.13
N ARG A 155 49.60 0.50 -21.73
CA ARG A 155 50.14 -0.48 -22.69
C ARG A 155 50.72 0.17 -23.95
N LYS A 156 50.15 1.29 -24.40
CA LYS A 156 50.64 2.02 -25.57
C LYS A 156 51.95 2.74 -25.24
N GLU A 157 52.02 3.41 -24.09
CA GLU A 157 53.23 4.07 -23.60
C GLU A 157 54.38 3.07 -23.41
N ALA A 158 54.12 1.95 -22.71
CA ALA A 158 55.15 0.92 -22.50
C ALA A 158 55.66 0.27 -23.79
N LYS A 159 54.85 0.23 -24.87
CA LYS A 159 55.31 -0.21 -26.20
C LYS A 159 56.21 0.83 -26.86
N GLN A 160 55.84 2.10 -26.79
CA GLN A 160 56.63 3.20 -27.35
C GLN A 160 58.00 3.30 -26.68
N GLU A 161 58.05 3.19 -25.35
CA GLU A 161 59.32 3.17 -24.60
C GLU A 161 60.24 2.03 -25.05
N LYS A 162 59.70 0.81 -25.23
CA LYS A 162 60.48 -0.34 -25.73
C LYS A 162 61.04 -0.12 -27.14
N GLU A 163 60.26 0.47 -28.04
CA GLU A 163 60.70 0.77 -29.40
C GLU A 163 61.79 1.87 -29.43
N GLU A 164 61.71 2.88 -28.57
CA GLU A 164 62.75 3.91 -28.48
C GLU A 164 64.07 3.38 -27.90
N VAL A 165 64.02 2.53 -26.88
CA VAL A 165 65.20 1.87 -26.32
C VAL A 165 65.86 0.97 -27.36
N GLY A 166 65.07 0.22 -28.13
CA GLY A 166 65.57 -0.66 -29.19
C GLY A 166 66.18 0.05 -30.41
N LYS A 167 65.87 1.34 -30.62
CA LYS A 167 66.46 2.17 -31.69
C LYS A 167 67.76 2.88 -31.29
N ARG A 168 68.09 2.91 -29.98
CA ARG A 168 69.28 3.58 -29.43
C ARG A 168 70.44 2.63 -29.13
N GLY A 169 70.27 1.32 -29.31
CA GLY A 169 71.33 0.30 -29.21
C GLY A 169 71.73 -0.20 -30.59
#